data_AF-A0A1E3PLZ1-F1
#
_entry.id   AF-A0A1E3PLZ1-F1
#
_cell.length_a   1.000
_cell.length_b   1.000
_cell.length_c   1.000
_cell.angle_alpha   90.00
_cell.angle_beta   90.00
_cell.angle_gamma   90.00
#
_symmetry.space_group_name_H-M   'P 1'
#
loop_
_entity.id
_entity.type
_entity.pdbx_description
1 polymer ?
#
loop_
_entity_poly.entity_id
_entity_poly.type
_entity_poly.pdbx_seq_one_letter_code
_entity_poly.pdbx_strand_id
1 'polypeptide(L)'
;MRASVANSSIRFISTSRAVFSSALSASDAELVASLSKEISEEKTNEEASLSKLPADIGAFLTNSGFSIAESAPGTDEIELIKKNGGETIRVYFAVSDVTENSNEIFEEGEVEAENEIEDGPASPIRINIVVSKDNAESKGALSIEAISQDDVFLIENVVPYVNLETATANSANGEFSRRLAYRGPSFENLDEGLQSAFEVYLESRGINVELAQFITEYSYWKENVEYVNWLSKVKSIIEA
;
A
#
# COMPACT_ATOMS: atom_id res chain seq x y z
N MET A 1 -36.89 -40.01 71.29
CA MET A 1 -35.88 -39.07 70.73
C MET A 1 -35.92 -39.21 69.21
N ARG A 2 -35.92 -38.07 68.49
CA ARG A 2 -36.14 -37.91 67.05
C ARG A 2 -34.95 -38.38 66.19
N ALA A 3 -35.25 -38.80 64.95
CA ALA A 3 -34.62 -38.46 63.64
C ALA A 3 -34.78 -39.66 62.67
N SER A 4 -35.59 -39.60 61.62
CA SER A 4 -35.40 -38.91 60.33
C SER A 4 -34.23 -39.46 59.51
N VAL A 5 -34.54 -40.24 58.46
CA VAL A 5 -33.68 -40.37 57.27
C VAL A 5 -34.56 -40.20 56.05
N ALA A 6 -34.28 -39.13 55.29
CA ALA A 6 -35.03 -38.68 54.14
C ALA A 6 -34.70 -39.50 52.89
N ASN A 7 -35.70 -39.74 52.05
CA ASN A 7 -35.52 -40.22 50.67
C ASN A 7 -34.73 -39.18 49.86
N SER A 8 -33.58 -39.58 49.34
CA SER A 8 -32.79 -38.78 48.41
C SER A 8 -33.34 -38.97 47.00
N SER A 9 -34.13 -38.02 46.52
CA SER A 9 -34.49 -37.92 45.10
C SER A 9 -33.28 -37.46 44.30
N ILE A 10 -32.73 -38.35 43.46
CA ILE A 10 -31.69 -37.99 42.49
C ILE A 10 -32.35 -37.17 41.37
N ARG A 11 -31.98 -35.89 41.26
CA ARG A 11 -32.33 -35.07 40.10
C ARG A 11 -31.28 -35.26 39.02
N PHE A 12 -31.70 -35.77 37.85
CA PHE A 12 -30.88 -35.72 36.65
C PHE A 12 -30.88 -34.28 36.12
N ILE A 13 -29.70 -33.67 36.03
CA ILE A 13 -29.50 -32.40 35.32
C ILE A 13 -29.17 -32.77 33.88
N SER A 14 -30.15 -32.59 32.99
CA SER A 14 -29.90 -32.60 31.54
C SER A 14 -29.14 -31.33 31.18
N THR A 15 -27.83 -31.42 31.01
CA THR A 15 -27.07 -30.35 30.34
C THR A 15 -27.28 -30.51 28.84
N SER A 16 -28.42 -30.06 28.34
CA SER A 16 -28.47 -29.66 26.95
C SER A 16 -27.47 -28.51 26.82
N ARG A 17 -26.30 -28.78 26.24
CA ARG A 17 -25.46 -27.71 25.68
C ARG A 17 -26.36 -27.03 24.65
N ALA A 18 -26.98 -25.91 25.03
CA ALA A 18 -27.44 -24.96 24.06
C ALA A 18 -26.19 -24.58 23.26
N VAL A 19 -26.13 -25.08 22.03
CA VAL A 19 -25.24 -24.53 21.03
C VAL A 19 -25.77 -23.12 20.84
N PHE A 20 -25.16 -22.15 21.54
CA PHE A 20 -25.30 -20.75 21.15
C PHE A 20 -24.67 -20.66 19.76
N SER A 21 -25.46 -20.87 18.71
CA SER A 21 -25.23 -20.08 17.52
C SER A 21 -25.66 -18.68 17.95
N SER A 22 -24.71 -17.79 18.22
CA SER A 22 -25.03 -16.37 18.30
C SER A 22 -25.55 -16.00 16.92
N ALA A 23 -26.87 -16.00 16.77
CA ALA A 23 -27.48 -15.36 15.62
C ALA A 23 -26.97 -13.92 15.64
N LEU A 24 -26.44 -13.47 14.50
CA LEU A 24 -25.97 -12.10 14.30
C LEU A 24 -27.02 -11.11 14.81
N SER A 25 -26.58 -9.99 15.37
CA SER A 25 -27.51 -8.91 15.68
C SER A 25 -28.12 -8.37 14.38
N ALA A 26 -29.23 -7.64 14.48
CA ALA A 26 -29.85 -7.05 13.29
C ALA A 26 -28.90 -6.10 12.55
N SER A 27 -28.10 -5.32 13.30
CA SER A 27 -27.08 -4.43 12.73
C SER A 27 -25.93 -5.19 12.07
N ASP A 28 -25.48 -6.30 12.67
CA ASP A 28 -24.42 -7.13 12.09
C ASP A 28 -24.89 -7.76 10.77
N ALA A 29 -26.14 -8.26 10.75
CA ALA A 29 -26.72 -8.85 9.55
C ALA A 29 -26.89 -7.83 8.42
N GLU A 30 -27.29 -6.59 8.75
CA GLU A 30 -27.39 -5.49 7.78
C GLU A 30 -26.01 -5.12 7.21
N LEU A 31 -25.00 -4.96 8.07
CA LEU A 31 -23.63 -4.66 7.64
C LEU A 31 -23.05 -5.77 6.75
N VAL A 32 -23.25 -7.04 7.13
CA VAL A 32 -22.82 -8.21 6.35
C VAL A 32 -23.50 -8.25 4.99
N ALA A 33 -24.79 -7.89 4.89
CA ALA A 33 -25.51 -7.83 3.63
C ALA A 33 -24.92 -6.73 2.71
N SER A 34 -24.67 -5.54 3.26
CA SER A 34 -24.05 -4.43 2.53
C SER A 34 -22.65 -4.77 2.03
N LEU A 35 -21.78 -5.33 2.90
CA LEU A 35 -20.44 -5.78 2.52
C LEU A 35 -20.47 -6.87 1.45
N SER A 36 -21.42 -7.81 1.54
CA SER A 36 -21.55 -8.89 0.55
C SER A 36 -21.97 -8.37 -0.82
N LYS A 37 -22.84 -7.36 -0.85
CA LYS A 37 -23.24 -6.68 -2.07
C LYS A 37 -22.03 -6.02 -2.72
N GLU A 38 -21.32 -5.18 -1.97
CA GLU A 38 -20.14 -4.44 -2.43
C GLU A 38 -19.06 -5.40 -3.00
N ILE A 39 -18.69 -6.43 -2.24
CA ILE A 39 -17.71 -7.45 -2.68
C ILE A 39 -18.13 -8.12 -3.99
N SER A 40 -19.43 -8.30 -4.21
CA SER A 40 -19.94 -8.93 -5.43
C SER A 40 -19.86 -7.97 -6.62
N GLU A 41 -20.20 -6.70 -6.43
CA GLU A 41 -20.13 -5.67 -7.45
C GLU A 41 -18.67 -5.52 -7.94
N GLU A 42 -17.71 -5.37 -7.04
CA GLU A 42 -16.29 -5.22 -7.38
C GLU A 42 -15.70 -6.44 -8.11
N LYS A 43 -16.11 -7.66 -7.75
CA LYS A 43 -15.62 -8.89 -8.41
C LYS A 43 -16.20 -9.13 -9.80
N THR A 44 -17.33 -8.51 -10.12
CA THR A 44 -18.01 -8.68 -11.42
C THR A 44 -17.50 -7.72 -12.48
N ASN A 45 -16.85 -6.64 -12.09
CA ASN A 45 -16.25 -5.69 -13.01
C ASN A 45 -15.01 -6.33 -13.68
N GLU A 46 -15.02 -6.50 -15.00
CA GLU A 46 -13.99 -7.26 -15.75
C GLU A 46 -12.62 -6.56 -15.76
N GLU A 47 -12.58 -5.23 -15.65
CA GLU A 47 -11.36 -4.43 -15.43
C GLU A 47 -10.78 -4.67 -14.02
N ALA A 48 -11.62 -5.09 -13.07
CA ALA A 48 -11.31 -5.43 -11.70
C ALA A 48 -11.17 -6.95 -11.46
N SER A 49 -10.85 -7.75 -12.49
CA SER A 49 -10.55 -9.17 -12.25
C SER A 49 -9.26 -9.29 -11.42
N LEU A 50 -9.40 -9.21 -10.09
CA LEU A 50 -8.34 -9.25 -9.07
C LEU A 50 -7.43 -10.49 -9.21
N SER A 51 -7.90 -11.49 -9.94
CA SER A 51 -7.22 -12.75 -10.19
C SER A 51 -6.08 -12.65 -11.22
N LYS A 52 -6.01 -11.58 -12.02
CA LYS A 52 -5.04 -11.44 -13.09
C LYS A 52 -4.37 -10.08 -13.05
N LEU A 53 -3.03 -10.10 -13.04
CA LEU A 53 -2.22 -8.92 -13.26
C LEU A 53 -2.51 -8.37 -14.67
N PRO A 54 -2.81 -7.06 -14.81
CA PRO A 54 -2.93 -6.42 -16.11
C PRO A 54 -1.75 -6.70 -17.03
N ALA A 55 -2.01 -6.78 -18.33
CA ALA A 55 -1.01 -7.19 -19.31
C ALA A 55 0.17 -6.20 -19.38
N ASP A 56 -0.12 -4.89 -19.29
CA ASP A 56 0.87 -3.82 -19.38
C ASP A 56 1.81 -3.81 -18.17
N ILE A 57 1.26 -3.97 -16.97
CA ILE A 57 2.01 -4.17 -15.72
C ILE A 57 2.94 -5.40 -15.84
N GLY A 58 2.45 -6.51 -16.38
CA GLY A 58 3.26 -7.71 -16.61
C GLY A 58 4.37 -7.51 -17.65
N ALA A 59 4.10 -6.73 -18.71
CA ALA A 59 5.07 -6.41 -19.75
C ALA A 59 6.20 -5.52 -19.20
N PHE A 60 5.86 -4.50 -18.38
CA PHE A 60 6.85 -3.65 -17.72
C PHE A 60 7.83 -4.48 -16.89
N LEU A 61 7.33 -5.32 -15.98
CA LEU A 61 8.18 -6.15 -15.10
C LEU A 61 9.11 -7.08 -15.90
N THR A 62 8.65 -7.56 -17.05
CA THR A 62 9.46 -8.42 -17.93
C THR A 62 10.61 -7.67 -18.58
N ASN A 63 10.40 -6.39 -18.95
CA ASN A 63 11.33 -5.62 -19.77
C ASN A 63 12.22 -4.67 -18.97
N SER A 64 11.76 -4.17 -17.82
CA SER A 64 12.42 -3.09 -17.08
C SER A 64 13.58 -3.57 -16.19
N GLY A 65 13.60 -4.87 -15.87
CA GLY A 65 14.51 -5.47 -14.88
C GLY A 65 14.13 -5.21 -13.43
N PHE A 66 13.01 -4.53 -13.18
CA PHE A 66 12.42 -4.43 -11.84
C PHE A 66 11.62 -5.69 -11.50
N SER A 67 11.59 -6.01 -10.21
CA SER A 67 10.79 -7.08 -9.64
C SER A 67 10.12 -6.59 -8.37
N ILE A 68 8.89 -7.02 -8.11
CA ILE A 68 8.18 -6.71 -6.86
C ILE A 68 8.75 -7.63 -5.77
N ALA A 69 9.36 -7.05 -4.75
CA ALA A 69 9.97 -7.78 -3.64
C ALA A 69 9.04 -7.92 -2.43
N GLU A 70 8.22 -6.89 -2.16
CA GLU A 70 7.23 -6.90 -1.10
C GLU A 70 5.87 -6.41 -1.64
N SER A 71 4.86 -7.29 -1.53
CA SER A 71 3.45 -7.04 -1.87
C SER A 71 2.58 -8.11 -1.18
N ALA A 72 2.79 -8.31 0.12
CA ALA A 72 1.97 -9.26 0.86
C ALA A 72 0.51 -8.75 0.94
N PRO A 73 -0.51 -9.63 0.91
CA PRO A 73 -1.89 -9.17 1.06
C PRO A 73 -2.10 -8.42 2.38
N GLY A 74 -2.68 -7.23 2.30
CA GLY A 74 -2.87 -6.30 3.41
C GLY A 74 -1.67 -5.41 3.74
N THR A 75 -0.63 -5.37 2.90
CA THR A 75 0.42 -4.34 2.96
C THR A 75 0.13 -3.22 1.96
N ASP A 76 0.29 -2.00 2.43
CA ASP A 76 0.09 -0.78 1.64
C ASP A 76 1.39 -0.37 0.92
N GLU A 77 2.54 -0.48 1.59
CA GLU A 77 3.84 -0.21 1.00
C GLU A 77 4.28 -1.32 0.03
N ILE A 78 4.80 -0.92 -1.12
CA ILE A 78 5.35 -1.77 -2.18
C ILE A 78 6.84 -1.52 -2.31
N GLU A 79 7.59 -2.60 -2.51
CA GLU A 79 9.00 -2.53 -2.86
C GLU A 79 9.24 -3.09 -4.26
N LEU A 80 9.76 -2.25 -5.16
CA LEU A 80 10.39 -2.72 -6.40
C LEU A 80 11.90 -2.81 -6.21
N ILE A 81 12.51 -3.88 -6.70
CA ILE A 81 13.96 -4.08 -6.69
C ILE A 81 14.46 -4.34 -8.10
N LYS A 82 15.53 -3.64 -8.47
CA LYS A 82 16.33 -3.88 -9.67
C LYS A 82 17.81 -3.98 -9.30
N LYS A 83 18.49 -4.96 -9.88
CA LYS A 83 19.94 -5.15 -9.71
C LYS A 83 20.66 -4.91 -11.03
N ASN A 84 21.54 -3.91 -11.05
CA ASN A 84 22.28 -3.48 -12.23
C ASN A 84 23.79 -3.46 -11.95
N GLY A 85 24.53 -4.42 -12.48
CA GLY A 85 26.00 -4.30 -12.64
C GLY A 85 26.79 -3.96 -11.37
N GLY A 86 26.33 -4.41 -10.20
CA GLY A 86 26.94 -4.11 -8.89
C GLY A 86 26.27 -2.96 -8.13
N GLU A 87 25.10 -2.50 -8.57
CA GLU A 87 24.21 -1.62 -7.82
C GLU A 87 22.85 -2.28 -7.63
N THR A 88 22.23 -2.03 -6.48
CA THR A 88 20.83 -2.38 -6.19
C THR A 88 20.02 -1.10 -6.07
N ILE A 89 18.98 -0.97 -6.89
CA ILE A 89 17.98 0.09 -6.86
C ILE A 89 16.72 -0.48 -6.21
N ARG A 90 16.18 0.22 -5.21
CA ARG A 90 14.92 -0.07 -4.54
C ARG A 90 14.00 1.13 -4.71
N VAL A 91 12.73 0.89 -4.99
CA VAL A 91 11.71 1.93 -5.12
C VAL A 91 10.56 1.57 -4.21
N TYR A 92 10.23 2.47 -3.30
CA TYR A 92 9.14 2.33 -2.35
C TYR A 92 8.03 3.32 -2.66
N PHE A 93 6.79 2.86 -2.61
CA PHE A 93 5.58 3.67 -2.74
C PHE A 93 4.41 3.01 -2.01
N ALA A 94 3.44 3.81 -1.58
CA ALA A 94 2.20 3.32 -0.98
C ALA A 94 1.10 3.25 -2.05
N VAL A 95 0.29 2.20 -2.02
CA VAL A 95 -0.84 2.08 -2.98
C VAL A 95 -1.98 3.02 -2.62
N SER A 96 -2.16 3.38 -1.34
CA SER A 96 -3.20 4.31 -0.89
C SER A 96 -3.05 5.70 -1.48
N ASP A 97 -1.83 6.16 -1.75
CA ASP A 97 -1.52 7.50 -2.28
C ASP A 97 -2.31 7.83 -3.56
N VAL A 98 -2.62 6.82 -4.39
CA VAL A 98 -3.38 7.01 -5.63
C VAL A 98 -4.83 7.45 -5.38
N THR A 99 -5.36 7.14 -4.19
CA THR A 99 -6.74 7.45 -3.75
C THR A 99 -6.82 8.55 -2.69
N GLU A 100 -5.69 8.97 -2.08
CA GLU A 100 -5.71 9.91 -0.94
C GLU A 100 -6.28 11.29 -1.29
N ASN A 101 -6.15 11.76 -2.55
CA ASN A 101 -6.67 13.07 -2.98
C ASN A 101 -8.03 13.06 -3.67
N SER A 102 -8.60 11.89 -4.01
CA SER A 102 -9.98 11.85 -4.55
C SER A 102 -11.04 12.25 -3.51
N ASN A 103 -10.65 12.33 -2.23
CA ASN A 103 -11.51 12.75 -1.11
C ASN A 103 -11.57 14.27 -0.86
N GLU A 104 -10.74 15.10 -1.53
CA GLU A 104 -10.77 16.56 -1.32
C GLU A 104 -11.92 17.28 -2.07
N ILE A 105 -12.75 16.57 -2.86
CA ILE A 105 -13.85 17.17 -3.64
C ILE A 105 -15.20 17.19 -2.86
N PHE A 106 -15.24 16.73 -1.61
CA PHE A 106 -16.44 16.88 -0.76
C PHE A 106 -16.48 18.23 -0.03
N GLU A 107 -16.24 19.34 -0.72
CA GLU A 107 -16.74 20.64 -0.25
C GLU A 107 -18.23 20.74 -0.60
N GLU A 108 -19.08 20.71 0.43
CA GLU A 108 -20.53 20.96 0.32
C GLU A 108 -20.80 22.33 -0.33
N GLY A 109 -21.07 22.33 -1.64
CA GLY A 109 -21.48 23.50 -2.38
C GLY A 109 -22.24 23.12 -3.66
N GLU A 110 -23.56 23.34 -3.64
CA GLU A 110 -24.47 23.15 -4.78
C GLU A 110 -23.89 23.67 -6.11
N VAL A 111 -23.68 22.77 -7.08
CA VAL A 111 -23.84 23.09 -8.50
C VAL A 111 -24.38 21.87 -9.26
N GLU A 112 -25.65 21.96 -9.67
CA GLU A 112 -26.14 21.21 -10.82
C GLU A 112 -25.43 21.75 -12.07
N ALA A 113 -24.35 21.11 -12.49
CA ALA A 113 -23.77 21.26 -13.81
C ALA A 113 -23.41 19.87 -14.32
N GLU A 114 -23.77 19.61 -15.58
CA GLU A 114 -23.56 18.35 -16.28
C GLU A 114 -22.10 17.91 -16.13
N ASN A 115 -21.86 16.84 -15.36
CA ASN A 115 -20.53 16.29 -15.11
C ASN A 115 -19.92 15.74 -16.40
N GLU A 116 -19.30 16.59 -17.22
CA GLU A 116 -18.03 16.19 -17.83
C GLU A 116 -17.08 15.93 -16.66
N ILE A 117 -16.86 14.65 -16.34
CA ILE A 117 -15.75 14.24 -15.48
C ILE A 117 -14.50 14.64 -16.25
N GLU A 118 -14.04 15.87 -16.09
CA GLU A 118 -12.67 16.23 -16.42
C GLU A 118 -11.82 15.36 -15.49
N ASP A 119 -11.07 14.41 -16.06
CA ASP A 119 -10.06 13.65 -15.32
C ASP A 119 -9.17 14.68 -14.63
N GLY A 120 -9.42 14.89 -13.34
CA GLY A 120 -8.58 15.74 -12.51
C GLY A 120 -7.14 15.23 -12.56
N PRO A 121 -6.15 16.08 -12.26
CA PRO A 121 -4.76 15.64 -12.24
C PRO A 121 -4.61 14.43 -11.33
N ALA A 122 -3.82 13.44 -11.76
CA ALA A 122 -3.59 12.24 -10.97
C ALA A 122 -3.04 12.62 -9.59
N SER A 123 -3.52 11.91 -8.55
CA SER A 123 -3.02 12.09 -7.18
C SER A 123 -1.50 11.92 -7.16
N PRO A 124 -0.73 12.84 -6.56
CA PRO A 124 0.71 12.67 -6.41
C PRO A 124 1.02 11.44 -5.54
N ILE A 125 1.89 10.57 -6.03
CA ILE A 125 2.35 9.39 -5.29
C ILE A 125 3.74 9.68 -4.72
N ARG A 126 3.92 9.49 -3.41
CA ARG A 126 5.22 9.68 -2.76
C ARG A 126 6.11 8.47 -2.99
N ILE A 127 7.30 8.72 -3.49
CA ILE A 127 8.26 7.71 -3.90
C ILE A 127 9.56 7.90 -3.11
N ASN A 128 10.09 6.80 -2.58
CA ASN A 128 11.46 6.77 -2.07
C ASN A 128 12.31 5.81 -2.91
N ILE A 129 13.31 6.36 -3.59
CA ILE A 129 14.27 5.59 -4.39
C ILE A 129 15.56 5.44 -3.58
N VAL A 130 15.94 4.21 -3.29
CA VAL A 130 17.19 3.90 -2.58
C VAL A 130 18.16 3.22 -3.53
N VAL A 131 19.32 3.85 -3.76
CA VAL A 131 20.42 3.27 -4.53
C VAL A 131 21.55 2.88 -3.60
N SER A 132 22.01 1.64 -3.71
CA SER A 132 23.16 1.12 -2.99
C SER A 132 24.10 0.39 -3.94
N LYS A 133 25.40 0.37 -3.62
CA LYS A 133 26.40 -0.37 -4.40
C LYS A 133 26.75 -1.65 -3.67
N ASP A 134 26.87 -2.74 -4.41
CA ASP A 134 27.18 -4.08 -3.90
C ASP A 134 28.69 -4.28 -3.64
N ASN A 135 29.50 -3.22 -3.71
CA ASN A 135 30.93 -3.26 -3.42
C ASN A 135 31.18 -3.30 -1.89
N ALA A 136 32.01 -4.24 -1.42
CA ALA A 136 32.45 -4.37 -0.03
C ALA A 136 33.03 -3.07 0.58
N GLU A 137 33.57 -2.16 -0.23
CA GLU A 137 34.07 -0.85 0.20
C GLU A 137 32.98 0.23 0.29
N SER A 138 31.91 0.10 -0.51
CA SER A 138 30.80 1.05 -0.54
C SER A 138 29.77 0.67 0.51
N LYS A 139 29.92 1.21 1.72
CA LYS A 139 28.95 0.92 2.78
C LYS A 139 27.68 1.73 2.67
N GLY A 140 27.69 2.89 2.01
CA GLY A 140 26.57 3.84 2.00
C GLY A 140 25.42 3.50 1.07
N ALA A 141 24.29 4.17 1.28
CA ALA A 141 23.13 4.15 0.41
C ALA A 141 22.65 5.58 0.18
N LEU A 142 22.11 5.86 -1.00
CA LEU A 142 21.54 7.15 -1.37
C LEU A 142 20.03 7.01 -1.44
N SER A 143 19.31 7.71 -0.56
CA SER A 143 17.86 7.82 -0.59
C SER A 143 17.47 9.08 -1.34
N ILE A 144 16.53 8.96 -2.26
CA ILE A 144 16.04 10.06 -3.08
C ILE A 144 14.53 10.05 -2.91
N GLU A 145 14.03 11.10 -2.28
CA GLU A 145 12.61 11.30 -2.05
C GLU A 145 12.06 12.11 -3.21
N ALA A 146 10.99 11.61 -3.81
CA ALA A 146 10.39 12.20 -4.99
C ALA A 146 8.87 12.04 -4.97
N ILE A 147 8.19 12.84 -5.77
CA ILE A 147 6.77 12.68 -6.07
C ILE A 147 6.63 12.23 -7.51
N SER A 148 5.81 11.22 -7.76
CA SER A 148 5.37 10.83 -9.10
C SER A 148 4.00 11.45 -9.38
N GLN A 149 3.92 12.31 -10.39
CA GLN A 149 2.67 12.93 -10.85
C GLN A 149 2.77 13.20 -12.35
N ASP A 150 1.69 12.96 -13.09
CA ASP A 150 1.61 13.17 -14.54
C ASP A 150 2.78 12.54 -15.31
N ASP A 151 3.11 11.29 -14.94
CA ASP A 151 4.21 10.49 -15.49
C ASP A 151 5.63 11.06 -15.29
N VAL A 152 5.80 12.03 -14.39
CA VAL A 152 7.09 12.67 -14.07
C VAL A 152 7.47 12.43 -12.61
N PHE A 153 8.77 12.23 -12.36
CA PHE A 153 9.33 12.25 -11.01
C PHE A 153 9.89 13.64 -10.66
N LEU A 154 9.38 14.24 -9.59
CA LEU A 154 9.88 15.49 -9.02
C LEU A 154 10.70 15.17 -7.78
N ILE A 155 12.00 15.43 -7.81
CA ILE A 155 12.89 15.16 -6.67
C ILE A 155 12.71 16.24 -5.61
N GLU A 156 12.46 15.85 -4.37
CA GLU A 156 12.33 16.76 -3.23
C GLU A 156 13.60 16.81 -2.38
N ASN A 157 14.15 15.64 -2.03
CA ASN A 157 15.31 15.53 -1.15
C ASN A 157 16.25 14.41 -1.60
N VAL A 158 17.54 14.59 -1.31
CA VAL A 158 18.58 13.58 -1.56
C VAL A 158 19.37 13.37 -0.27
N VAL A 159 19.19 12.20 0.34
CA VAL A 159 19.71 11.86 1.67
C VAL A 159 20.74 10.73 1.59
N PRO A 160 22.03 11.01 1.86
CA PRO A 160 23.03 9.96 1.98
C PRO A 160 22.98 9.30 3.36
N TYR A 161 22.85 7.97 3.38
CA TYR A 161 22.94 7.15 4.58
C TYR A 161 24.25 6.38 4.65
N VAL A 162 24.71 6.15 5.88
CA VAL A 162 25.95 5.39 6.16
C VAL A 162 25.87 3.94 5.71
N ASN A 163 24.66 3.38 5.62
CA ASN A 163 24.42 2.05 5.08
C ASN A 163 22.99 1.80 4.59
N LEU A 164 22.84 0.73 3.81
CA LEU A 164 21.57 0.25 3.28
C LEU A 164 20.56 -0.02 4.40
N GLU A 165 20.99 -0.65 5.49
CA GLU A 165 20.10 -0.94 6.63
C GLU A 165 19.46 0.33 7.20
N THR A 166 20.22 1.41 7.38
CA THR A 166 19.68 2.70 7.84
C THR A 166 18.68 3.27 6.83
N ALA A 167 18.98 3.15 5.55
CA ALA A 167 18.12 3.66 4.47
C ALA A 167 16.80 2.89 4.35
N THR A 168 16.77 1.57 4.62
CA THR A 168 15.61 0.71 4.29
C THR A 168 15.01 -0.05 5.47
N ALA A 169 15.55 0.04 6.68
CA ALA A 169 15.03 -0.73 7.81
C ALA A 169 13.58 -0.34 8.13
N ASN A 170 12.67 -1.31 7.97
CA ASN A 170 11.29 -1.22 8.44
C ASN A 170 11.22 -1.59 9.94
N SER A 171 11.82 -0.74 10.77
CA SER A 171 11.79 -0.86 12.23
C SER A 171 11.70 0.52 12.87
N ALA A 172 11.14 0.59 14.08
CA ALA A 172 11.05 1.85 14.81
C ALA A 172 12.42 2.53 14.99
N ASN A 173 13.49 1.75 15.21
CA ASN A 173 14.85 2.28 15.33
C ASN A 173 15.41 2.78 13.99
N GLY A 174 15.11 2.07 12.89
CA GLY A 174 15.49 2.50 11.55
C GLY A 174 14.86 3.84 11.19
N GLU A 175 13.55 3.96 11.40
CA GLU A 175 12.80 5.19 11.16
C GLU A 175 13.30 6.36 12.02
N PHE A 176 13.51 6.12 13.31
CA PHE A 176 14.09 7.12 14.21
C PHE A 176 15.48 7.58 13.73
N SER A 177 16.32 6.65 13.26
CA SER A 177 17.64 6.98 12.74
C SER A 177 17.57 7.83 11.47
N ARG A 178 16.64 7.54 10.56
CA ARG A 178 16.41 8.36 9.35
C ARG A 178 15.93 9.77 9.68
N ARG A 179 14.99 9.90 10.62
CA ARG A 179 14.46 11.20 11.07
C ARG A 179 15.50 12.12 11.73
N LEU A 180 16.54 11.55 12.32
CA LEU A 180 17.65 12.31 12.91
C LEU A 180 18.72 12.71 11.89
N ALA A 181 18.75 12.10 10.72
CA ALA A 181 19.72 12.40 9.69
C ALA A 181 19.44 13.78 9.06
N TYR A 182 20.51 14.50 8.70
CA TYR A 182 20.36 15.69 7.88
C TYR A 182 19.93 15.27 6.46
N ARG A 183 18.77 15.76 6.02
CA ARG A 183 18.14 15.35 4.75
C ARG A 183 18.64 16.12 3.52
N GLY A 184 19.64 16.99 3.71
CA GLY A 184 20.07 17.92 2.67
C GLY A 184 19.24 19.20 2.62
N PRO A 185 19.60 20.14 1.74
CA PRO A 185 18.73 21.26 1.37
C PRO A 185 17.56 20.76 0.52
N SER A 186 16.52 21.59 0.34
CA SER A 186 15.52 21.38 -0.72
C SER A 186 16.24 21.23 -2.06
N PHE A 187 15.83 20.23 -2.85
CA PHE A 187 16.44 19.93 -4.14
C PHE A 187 16.43 21.13 -5.10
N GLU A 188 15.34 21.91 -5.10
CA GLU A 188 15.19 23.12 -5.93
C GLU A 188 16.22 24.22 -5.62
N ASN A 189 16.82 24.20 -4.42
CA ASN A 189 17.85 25.16 -4.03
C ASN A 189 19.26 24.74 -4.48
N LEU A 190 19.42 23.57 -5.11
CA LEU A 190 20.69 23.14 -5.68
C LEU A 190 20.98 23.89 -6.98
N ASP A 191 22.25 23.90 -7.39
CA ASP A 191 22.64 24.40 -8.72
C ASP A 191 21.93 23.61 -9.83
N GLU A 192 21.44 24.30 -10.88
CA GLU A 192 20.67 23.70 -11.98
C GLU A 192 21.44 22.54 -12.65
N GLY A 193 22.77 22.69 -12.83
CA GLY A 193 23.60 21.65 -13.42
C GLY A 193 23.68 20.40 -12.54
N LEU A 194 23.63 20.58 -11.22
CA LEU A 194 23.56 19.45 -10.27
C LEU A 194 22.17 18.80 -10.28
N GLN A 195 21.09 19.58 -10.38
CA GLN A 195 19.72 19.05 -10.49
C GLN A 195 19.60 18.16 -11.73
N SER A 196 19.97 18.67 -12.91
CA SER A 196 19.95 17.89 -14.15
C SER A 196 20.84 16.65 -14.09
N ALA A 197 21.98 16.69 -13.39
CA ALA A 197 22.83 15.52 -13.22
C ALA A 197 22.16 14.41 -12.40
N PHE A 198 21.34 14.75 -11.39
CA PHE A 198 20.56 13.78 -10.63
C PHE A 198 19.42 13.17 -11.45
N GLU A 199 18.73 13.98 -12.26
CA GLU A 199 17.68 13.49 -13.17
C GLU A 199 18.25 12.47 -14.16
N VAL A 200 19.35 12.81 -14.85
CA VAL A 200 20.04 11.87 -15.76
C VAL A 200 20.56 10.62 -15.02
N TYR A 201 21.05 10.79 -13.79
CA TYR A 201 21.49 9.67 -12.94
C TYR A 201 20.36 8.68 -12.65
N LEU A 202 19.16 9.18 -12.36
CA LEU A 202 17.95 8.38 -12.11
C LEU A 202 17.41 7.75 -13.40
N GLU A 203 17.32 8.52 -14.48
CA GLU A 203 16.82 8.04 -15.78
C GLU A 203 17.68 6.88 -16.31
N SER A 204 19.01 6.98 -16.19
CA SER A 204 19.94 5.90 -16.59
C SER A 204 19.75 4.59 -15.81
N ARG A 205 19.03 4.61 -14.69
CA ARG A 205 18.69 3.43 -13.85
C ARG A 205 17.28 2.90 -14.13
N GLY A 206 16.53 3.57 -14.99
CA GLY A 206 15.14 3.24 -15.33
C GLY A 206 14.13 3.89 -14.39
N ILE A 207 14.48 4.99 -13.73
CA ILE A 207 13.51 5.86 -13.08
C ILE A 207 13.07 6.88 -14.14
N ASN A 208 12.02 6.53 -14.88
CA ASN A 208 11.57 7.22 -16.09
C ASN A 208 10.05 7.16 -16.23
N VAL A 209 9.51 7.74 -17.31
CA VAL A 209 8.07 7.75 -17.62
C VAL A 209 7.43 6.36 -17.54
N GLU A 210 8.07 5.32 -18.07
CA GLU A 210 7.54 3.95 -18.03
C GLU A 210 7.38 3.43 -16.59
N LEU A 211 8.32 3.76 -15.70
CA LEU A 211 8.21 3.42 -14.28
C LEU A 211 7.10 4.23 -13.59
N ALA A 212 6.95 5.51 -13.90
CA ALA A 212 5.90 6.35 -13.32
C ALA A 212 4.50 5.81 -13.68
N GLN A 213 4.29 5.49 -14.96
CA GLN A 213 3.06 4.87 -15.47
C GLN A 213 2.80 3.53 -14.78
N PHE A 214 3.81 2.67 -14.69
CA PHE A 214 3.70 1.40 -13.96
C PHE A 214 3.27 1.60 -12.51
N ILE A 215 3.86 2.56 -11.78
CA ILE A 215 3.54 2.80 -10.37
C ILE A 215 2.07 3.22 -10.23
N THR A 216 1.58 4.12 -11.08
CA THR A 216 0.18 4.56 -11.07
C THR A 216 -0.77 3.41 -11.37
N GLU A 217 -0.56 2.69 -12.48
CA GLU A 217 -1.42 1.56 -12.89
C GLU A 217 -1.41 0.42 -11.86
N TYR A 218 -0.22 0.09 -11.34
CA TYR A 218 -0.07 -0.95 -10.32
C TYR A 218 -0.73 -0.56 -9.01
N SER A 219 -0.66 0.73 -8.62
CA SER A 219 -1.30 1.23 -7.42
C SER A 219 -2.82 1.12 -7.54
N TYR A 220 -3.43 1.57 -8.63
CA TYR A 220 -4.88 1.40 -8.85
C TYR A 220 -5.31 -0.07 -8.83
N TRP A 221 -4.58 -0.94 -9.53
CA TRP A 221 -4.91 -2.36 -9.54
C TRP A 221 -4.79 -2.99 -8.14
N LYS A 222 -3.69 -2.73 -7.43
CA LYS A 222 -3.45 -3.34 -6.11
C LYS A 222 -4.35 -2.73 -5.04
N GLU A 223 -4.65 -1.44 -5.08
CA GLU A 223 -5.59 -0.79 -4.17
C GLU A 223 -6.94 -1.49 -4.24
N ASN A 224 -7.49 -1.72 -5.44
CA ASN A 224 -8.75 -2.43 -5.59
C ASN A 224 -8.69 -3.89 -5.06
N VAL A 225 -7.58 -4.59 -5.28
CA VAL A 225 -7.33 -5.91 -4.67
C VAL A 225 -7.39 -5.84 -3.15
N GLU A 226 -6.74 -4.83 -2.55
CA GLU A 226 -6.73 -4.64 -1.10
C GLU A 226 -8.07 -4.15 -0.55
N TYR A 227 -8.83 -3.34 -1.29
CA TYR A 227 -10.18 -2.91 -0.95
C TYR A 227 -11.11 -4.12 -0.79
N VAL A 228 -11.14 -5.01 -1.79
CA VAL A 228 -11.97 -6.22 -1.72
C VAL A 228 -11.49 -7.19 -0.62
N ASN A 229 -10.18 -7.29 -0.40
CA ASN A 229 -9.64 -8.06 0.73
C ASN A 229 -10.04 -7.45 2.07
N TRP A 230 -10.02 -6.13 2.20
CA TRP A 230 -10.44 -5.40 3.38
C TRP A 230 -11.93 -5.61 3.66
N LEU A 231 -12.81 -5.43 2.67
CA LEU A 231 -14.25 -5.71 2.79
C LEU A 231 -14.48 -7.15 3.27
N SER A 232 -13.76 -8.11 2.67
CA SER A 232 -13.87 -9.52 3.03
C SER A 232 -13.42 -9.80 4.47
N LYS A 233 -12.32 -9.17 4.92
CA LYS A 233 -11.82 -9.26 6.29
C LYS A 233 -12.81 -8.64 7.29
N VAL A 234 -13.32 -7.44 7.02
CA VAL A 234 -14.33 -6.78 7.86
C VAL A 234 -15.56 -7.67 7.99
N LYS A 235 -16.09 -8.18 6.88
CA LYS A 235 -17.22 -9.10 6.87
C LYS A 235 -16.96 -10.31 7.77
N SER A 236 -15.79 -10.95 7.64
CA SER A 236 -15.44 -12.14 8.43
C SER A 236 -15.35 -11.87 9.94
N ILE A 237 -14.97 -10.66 10.35
CA ILE A 237 -14.90 -10.26 11.76
C ILE A 237 -16.30 -10.09 12.34
N ILE A 238 -17.23 -9.51 11.56
CA ILE A 238 -18.61 -9.29 11.99
C ILE A 238 -19.40 -10.61 12.02
N GLU A 239 -19.08 -11.57 11.15
CA GLU A 239 -19.72 -12.89 11.12
C GLU A 239 -19.25 -13.84 12.25
N ALA A 240 -18.15 -13.53 12.94
CA ALA A 240 -17.50 -14.40 13.93
C ALA A 240 -18.20 -14.42 15.30
#